data_AF-A0A091BCQ3-F1
#
_entry.id   AF-A0A091BCQ3-F1
#
_cell.length_a   1.000
_cell.length_b   1.000
_cell.length_c   1.000
_cell.angle_alpha   90.00
_cell.angle_beta   90.00
_cell.angle_gamma   90.00
#
_symmetry.space_group_name_H-M   'P 1'
#
loop_
_entity.id
_entity.type
_entity.pdbx_description
1 polymer ?
#
loop_
_entity_poly.entity_id
_entity_poly.type
_entity_poly.pdbx_seq_one_letter_code
_entity_poly.pdbx_strand_id
1 'polypeptide(L)'
;MSEAEKSAWCRAQGLFPSELDEWRQTATASLGTSEGATANAASRAERRRVRDLERELRRKDKALAEAAALLVLSKKLEALYPRDADE
;
A
#
# COMPACT_ATOMS: atom_id res chain seq x y z
N MET A 1 28.26 28.58 22.85
CA MET A 1 27.67 28.70 24.20
C MET A 1 28.43 27.78 25.13
N SER A 2 28.85 28.31 26.28
CA SER A 2 29.41 27.52 27.37
C SER A 2 28.34 26.67 28.06
N GLU A 3 28.76 25.65 28.81
CA GLU A 3 27.88 24.78 29.61
C GLU A 3 27.00 25.58 30.59
N ALA A 4 27.58 26.63 31.18
CA ALA A 4 26.92 27.51 32.14
C ALA A 4 25.84 28.37 31.47
N GLU A 5 26.12 28.91 30.28
CA GLU A 5 25.14 29.68 29.49
C GLU A 5 23.98 28.81 29.04
N LYS A 6 24.24 27.58 28.59
CA LYS A 6 23.19 26.62 28.23
C LYS A 6 22.30 26.30 29.42
N SER A 7 22.90 26.02 30.58
CA SER A 7 22.15 25.67 31.79
C SER A 7 21.29 26.84 32.30
N ALA A 8 21.82 28.06 32.25
CA ALA A 8 21.07 29.27 32.61
C ALA A 8 19.89 29.50 31.65
N TRP A 9 20.11 29.32 30.36
CA TRP A 9 19.07 29.44 29.34
C TRP A 9 17.99 28.36 29.50
N CYS A 10 18.37 27.09 29.72
CA CYS A 10 17.41 26.00 29.93
C CYS A 10 16.51 26.30 31.14
N ARG A 11 17.09 26.76 32.27
CA ARG A 11 16.33 27.18 33.46
C ARG A 11 15.39 28.35 33.17
N ALA A 12 15.83 29.35 32.40
CA ALA A 12 15.00 30.48 32.01
C ALA A 12 13.81 30.07 31.11
N GLN A 13 13.95 28.96 30.38
CA GLN A 13 12.90 28.40 29.53
C GLN A 13 12.09 27.28 30.22
N GLY A 14 12.37 26.97 31.49
CA GLY A 14 11.69 25.90 32.23
C GLY A 14 12.05 24.48 31.77
N LEU A 15 13.19 24.30 31.13
CA LEU A 15 13.69 23.04 30.59
C LEU A 15 14.93 22.57 31.34
N PHE A 16 15.14 21.25 31.39
CA PHE A 16 16.41 20.67 31.81
C PHE A 16 17.34 20.49 30.61
N PRO A 17 18.67 20.68 30.78
CA PRO A 17 19.64 20.41 29.72
C PRO A 17 19.52 18.99 29.13
N SER A 18 19.18 18.01 29.96
CA SER A 18 18.93 16.63 29.53
C SER A 18 17.74 16.49 28.59
N GLU A 19 16.64 17.21 28.83
CA GLU A 19 15.45 17.19 27.97
C GLU A 19 15.75 17.83 26.62
N LEU A 20 16.54 18.90 26.61
CA LEU A 20 16.98 19.55 25.38
C LEU A 20 17.85 18.61 24.53
N ASP A 21 18.76 17.87 25.16
CA ASP A 21 19.61 16.90 24.47
C ASP A 21 18.81 15.69 23.97
N GLU A 22 17.83 15.22 24.75
CA GLU A 22 16.90 14.18 24.33
C GLU A 22 16.11 14.62 23.09
N TRP A 23 15.51 15.80 23.11
CA TRP A 23 14.76 16.33 21.96
C TRP A 23 15.64 16.49 20.73
N ARG A 24 16.88 16.96 20.90
CA ARG A 24 17.85 17.03 19.79
C ARG A 24 18.12 15.65 19.21
N GLN A 25 18.36 14.66 20.06
CA GLN A 25 18.61 13.29 19.62
C GLN A 25 17.39 12.71 18.89
N THR A 26 16.18 12.86 19.42
CA THR A 26 14.94 12.40 18.78
C THR A 26 14.72 13.08 17.43
N ALA A 27 14.90 14.40 17.36
CA ALA A 27 14.77 15.16 16.12
C ALA A 27 15.79 14.69 15.07
N THR A 28 17.06 14.53 15.44
CA THR A 28 18.09 14.04 14.52
C THR A 28 17.91 12.58 14.12
N ALA A 29 17.43 11.73 15.02
CA ALA A 29 17.12 10.34 14.72
C ALA A 29 16.00 10.24 13.68
N SER A 30 14.92 11.03 13.84
CA SER A 30 13.78 11.06 12.92
C SER A 30 14.13 11.57 11.51
N LEU A 31 15.12 12.46 11.41
CA LEU A 31 15.58 13.03 10.14
C LEU A 31 16.72 12.21 9.51
N GLY A 32 17.49 11.47 10.32
CA GLY A 32 18.70 10.76 9.92
C GLY A 32 18.50 9.32 9.46
N THR A 33 17.30 8.73 9.61
CA THR A 33 17.11 7.34 9.21
C THR A 33 16.83 7.20 7.71
N SER A 34 17.86 6.76 6.98
CA SER A 34 17.77 6.23 5.60
C SER A 34 16.72 5.13 5.43
N GLU A 35 16.23 4.54 6.52
CA GLU A 35 15.10 3.59 6.55
C GLU A 35 13.85 4.12 5.85
N GLY A 36 13.60 5.43 5.85
CA GLY A 36 12.49 6.01 5.10
C GLY A 36 12.62 5.80 3.59
N ALA A 37 13.83 5.85 3.02
CA ALA A 37 14.04 5.71 1.57
C ALA A 37 13.85 4.26 1.09
N THR A 38 14.32 3.28 1.86
CA THR A 38 14.14 1.85 1.57
C THR A 38 12.71 1.40 1.80
N ALA A 39 12.05 1.86 2.88
CA ALA A 39 10.63 1.63 3.12
C ALA A 39 9.76 2.21 2.01
N ASN A 40 10.11 3.40 1.49
CA ASN A 40 9.43 4.01 0.35
C ASN A 40 9.62 3.22 -0.95
N ALA A 41 10.80 2.63 -1.19
CA ALA A 41 11.04 1.78 -2.35
C ALA A 41 10.24 0.47 -2.28
N ALA A 42 10.24 -0.20 -1.13
CA ALA A 42 9.45 -1.40 -0.89
C ALA A 42 7.95 -1.14 -1.06
N SER A 43 7.43 -0.05 -0.48
CA SER A 43 6.02 0.35 -0.64
C SER A 43 5.66 0.63 -2.10
N ARG A 44 6.55 1.24 -2.88
CA ARG A 44 6.32 1.46 -4.32
C ARG A 44 6.28 0.16 -5.11
N ALA A 45 7.17 -0.79 -4.81
CA ALA A 45 7.19 -2.10 -5.46
C ALA A 45 5.91 -2.89 -5.16
N GLU A 46 5.48 -2.88 -3.89
CA GLU A 46 4.25 -3.55 -3.47
C GLU A 46 3.00 -2.92 -4.13
N ARG A 47 2.89 -1.59 -4.15
CA ARG A 47 1.81 -0.90 -4.87
C ARG A 47 1.78 -1.21 -6.36
N ARG A 48 2.94 -1.41 -7.01
CA ARG A 48 3.01 -1.86 -8.40
C ARG A 48 2.48 -3.27 -8.54
N ARG A 49 2.92 -4.18 -7.67
CA ARG A 49 2.47 -5.58 -7.67
C ARG A 49 0.96 -5.69 -7.49
N VAL A 50 0.38 -4.95 -6.54
CA VAL A 50 -1.08 -4.89 -6.33
C VAL A 50 -1.79 -4.46 -7.61
N ARG A 51 -1.36 -3.35 -8.24
CA ARG A 51 -1.99 -2.86 -9.48
C ARG A 51 -1.91 -3.87 -10.64
N ASP A 52 -0.79 -4.56 -10.76
CA ASP A 52 -0.62 -5.55 -11.83
C ASP A 52 -1.49 -6.79 -11.58
N LEU A 53 -1.57 -7.26 -10.33
CA LEU A 53 -2.47 -8.36 -9.95
C LEU A 53 -3.93 -7.98 -10.15
N GLU A 54 -4.36 -6.78 -9.76
CA GLU A 54 -5.73 -6.31 -10.01
C GLU A 54 -6.06 -6.24 -11.50
N ARG A 55 -5.11 -5.80 -12.34
CA ARG A 55 -5.30 -5.77 -13.79
C ARG A 55 -5.45 -7.17 -14.37
N GLU A 56 -4.62 -8.11 -13.93
CA GLU A 56 -4.70 -9.50 -14.37
C GLU A 56 -6.03 -10.13 -13.94
N LEU A 57 -6.45 -9.90 -12.69
CA LEU A 57 -7.73 -10.36 -12.17
C LEU A 57 -8.90 -9.85 -13.02
N ARG A 58 -8.97 -8.54 -13.29
CA ARG A 58 -10.03 -7.96 -14.15
C ARG A 58 -10.08 -8.57 -15.55
N ARG A 59 -8.93 -8.89 -16.14
CA ARG A 59 -8.87 -9.54 -17.47
C ARG A 59 -9.41 -10.97 -17.40
N LYS A 60 -9.04 -11.73 -16.36
CA LYS A 60 -9.53 -13.09 -16.15
C LYS A 60 -11.03 -13.11 -15.88
N ASP A 61 -11.52 -12.21 -15.04
CA ASP A 61 -12.95 -12.08 -14.74
C ASP A 61 -13.76 -11.74 -15.99
N LYS A 62 -13.23 -10.86 -16.87
CA LYS A 62 -13.87 -10.55 -18.15
C LYS A 62 -13.96 -11.79 -19.06
N ALA A 63 -12.85 -12.51 -19.23
CA ALA A 63 -12.84 -13.73 -20.04
C ALA A 63 -13.77 -14.81 -19.47
N LEU A 64 -13.81 -14.94 -18.15
CA LEU A 64 -14.71 -15.86 -17.45
C LEU A 64 -16.17 -15.47 -17.63
N ALA A 65 -16.51 -14.17 -17.58
CA ALA A 65 -17.84 -13.67 -17.85
C ALA A 65 -18.29 -13.93 -19.30
N GLU A 66 -17.39 -13.73 -20.27
CA GLU A 66 -17.65 -14.05 -21.68
C GLU A 66 -17.90 -15.56 -21.87
N ALA A 67 -17.09 -16.43 -21.26
CA ALA A 67 -17.30 -17.88 -21.31
C ALA A 67 -18.65 -18.28 -20.68
N ALA A 68 -19.00 -17.70 -19.52
CA ALA A 68 -20.29 -17.94 -18.88
C ALA A 68 -21.46 -17.48 -19.76
N ALA A 69 -21.33 -16.33 -20.43
CA ALA A 69 -22.35 -15.83 -21.35
C ALA A 69 -22.56 -16.77 -22.55
N LEU A 70 -21.47 -17.31 -23.13
CA LEU A 70 -21.55 -18.30 -24.20
C LEU A 70 -22.24 -19.59 -23.75
N LEU A 71 -21.93 -20.11 -22.56
CA LEU A 71 -22.59 -21.29 -22.00
C LEU A 71 -24.10 -21.06 -21.79
N VAL A 72 -24.46 -19.90 -21.23
CA VAL A 72 -25.86 -19.52 -21.05
C VAL A 72 -26.59 -19.41 -22.39
N LEU A 73 -25.94 -18.83 -23.40
CA LEU A 73 -26.51 -18.72 -24.74
C LEU A 73 -26.71 -20.09 -25.39
N SER A 74 -25.72 -21.00 -25.31
CA SER A 74 -25.83 -22.37 -25.82
C SER A 74 -27.03 -23.09 -25.21
N LYS A 75 -27.17 -23.03 -23.89
CA LYS A 75 -28.29 -23.66 -23.17
C LYS A 75 -29.65 -23.07 -23.58
N LYS A 76 -29.73 -21.75 -23.78
CA LYS A 76 -30.96 -21.11 -24.27
C LYS A 76 -31.29 -21.56 -25.69
N LEU A 77 -30.29 -21.69 -26.55
CA LEU A 77 -30.47 -22.14 -27.93
C LEU A 77 -30.96 -23.60 -27.97
N GLU A 78 -30.39 -24.49 -27.18
CA GLU A 78 -30.86 -25.87 -27.01
C GLU A 78 -32.30 -25.96 -26.51
N ALA A 79 -32.71 -25.05 -25.62
CA ALA A 79 -34.09 -25.02 -25.13
C ALA A 79 -35.10 -24.51 -26.17
N LEU A 80 -34.70 -23.59 -27.05
CA LEU A 80 -35.55 -23.04 -28.11
C LEU A 80 -35.61 -23.93 -29.34
N TYR A 81 -34.50 -24.62 -29.63
CA TYR A 81 -34.38 -25.63 -30.67
C TYR A 81 -33.96 -26.94 -30.02
N PRO A 82 -34.90 -27.64 -29.34
CA PRO A 82 -34.63 -29.01 -28.93
C PRO A 82 -34.17 -29.74 -30.18
N ARG A 83 -32.96 -30.31 -30.16
CA ARG A 83 -32.67 -31.32 -31.17
C ARG A 83 -33.72 -32.38 -30.96
N ASP A 84 -34.49 -32.67 -32.00
CA ASP A 84 -35.26 -33.90 -32.09
C ASP A 84 -34.24 -35.05 -32.05
N ALA A 85 -33.79 -35.39 -30.85
CA ALA A 85 -33.00 -36.55 -30.54
C ALA A 85 -33.99 -37.66 -30.21
N ASP A 86 -34.81 -37.99 -31.21
CA ASP A 86 -35.59 -39.21 -31.29
C ASP A 86 -35.49 -39.73 -32.74
N GLU A 87 -34.28 -40.12 -33.13
CA GLU A 87 -33.97 -41.26 -34.01
C GLU A 87 -32.55 -41.78 -33.72
#